data_AF-A0ABC8BYT6-F1
#
_entry.id   AF-A0ABC8BYT6-F1
#
_cell.length_a   1.000
_cell.length_b   1.000
_cell.length_c   1.000
_cell.angle_alpha   90.00
_cell.angle_beta   90.00
_cell.angle_gamma   90.00
#
_symmetry.space_group_name_H-M   'P 1'
#
loop_
_entity.id
_entity.type
_entity.pdbx_description
1 polymer ?
#
loop_
_entity_poly.entity_id
_entity_poly.type
_entity_poly.pdbx_seq_one_letter_code
_entity_poly.pdbx_strand_id
1 'polypeptide(L)'
;MTLTDLSNGFRDEDQQRCVQAVIHSRFADDRDQQECRYLMRFWWQLRMTYQEVSVEELRLNVGSRKLESVMELIDAIRSSHDEIDAWLASAVRTFPVVLDRGFRGASTAPAAAGASSDDVPDSADV
;
A
#
# COMPACT_ATOMS: atom_id res chain seq x y z
N MET A 1 13.54 23.68 -1.19
CA MET A 1 14.45 22.73 -0.49
C MET A 1 14.86 21.65 -1.47
N THR A 2 16.14 21.29 -1.56
CA THR A 2 16.60 20.17 -2.40
C THR A 2 16.36 18.85 -1.67
N LEU A 3 15.98 17.79 -2.39
CA LEU A 3 15.72 16.45 -1.87
C LEU A 3 16.80 15.45 -2.34
N THR A 4 17.94 15.95 -2.80
CA THR A 4 19.04 15.15 -3.38
C THR A 4 19.93 14.49 -2.32
N ASP A 5 19.85 14.95 -1.07
CA ASP A 5 20.58 14.43 0.08
C ASP A 5 19.95 13.16 0.68
N LEU A 6 18.69 12.88 0.35
CA LEU A 6 17.89 11.86 1.03
C LEU A 6 18.41 10.43 0.84
N SER A 7 19.10 10.14 -0.26
CA SER A 7 19.66 8.80 -0.51
C SER A 7 20.72 8.40 0.52
N ASN A 8 21.31 9.36 1.23
CA ASN A 8 22.40 9.13 2.19
C ASN A 8 21.92 9.02 3.64
N GLY A 9 20.63 9.27 3.92
CA GLY A 9 20.09 9.25 5.28
C GLY A 9 19.61 7.87 5.74
N PHE A 10 19.74 6.84 4.91
CA PHE A 10 19.40 5.46 5.28
C PHE A 10 20.59 4.76 5.93
N ARG A 11 20.31 3.95 6.94
CA ARG A 11 21.31 3.13 7.62
C ARG A 11 21.97 2.12 6.69
N ASP A 12 21.14 1.43 5.91
CA ASP A 12 21.52 0.36 4.99
C ASP A 12 20.49 0.21 3.86
N GLU A 13 20.82 -0.60 2.86
CA GLU A 13 19.93 -0.87 1.73
C GLU A 13 18.62 -1.56 2.16
N ASP A 14 18.61 -2.28 3.29
CA ASP A 14 17.43 -2.97 3.78
C ASP A 14 16.40 -1.99 4.35
N GLN A 15 16.84 -1.02 5.16
CA GLN A 15 15.99 0.06 5.63
C GLN A 15 15.40 0.86 4.45
N GLN A 16 16.22 1.13 3.44
CA GLN A 16 15.76 1.78 2.20
C GLN A 16 14.72 0.92 1.47
N ARG A 17 14.93 -0.40 1.32
CA ARG A 17 13.96 -1.33 0.72
C ARG A 17 12.65 -1.37 1.50
N CYS A 18 12.70 -1.36 2.83
CA CYS A 18 11.50 -1.34 3.67
C CYS A 18 10.66 -0.09 3.45
N VAL A 19 11.29 1.10 3.42
CA VAL A 19 10.60 2.37 3.13
C VAL A 19 9.98 2.34 1.73
N GLN A 20 10.72 1.82 0.74
CA GLN A 20 10.19 1.68 -0.63
C GLN A 20 8.97 0.75 -0.70
N ALA A 21 9.03 -0.39 -0.01
CA ALA A 21 7.92 -1.34 0.00
C ALA A 21 6.66 -0.73 0.61
N VAL A 22 6.78 0.06 1.68
CA VAL A 22 5.66 0.77 2.31
C VAL A 22 5.07 1.82 1.37
N ILE A 23 5.89 2.65 0.74
CA ILE A 23 5.41 3.66 -0.21
C ILE A 23 4.71 2.98 -1.39
N HIS A 24 5.33 1.97 -2.00
CA HIS A 24 4.76 1.25 -3.14
C HIS A 24 3.45 0.55 -2.82
N SER A 25 3.38 -0.17 -1.70
CA SER A 25 2.19 -0.98 -1.36
C SER A 25 1.06 -0.22 -0.69
N ARG A 26 1.30 0.99 -0.17
CA ARG A 26 0.31 1.71 0.67
C ARG A 26 0.05 3.14 0.23
N PHE A 27 1.02 3.81 -0.39
CA PHE A 27 0.85 5.19 -0.86
C PHE A 27 0.49 5.23 -2.35
N ALA A 28 1.08 4.34 -3.15
CA ALA A 28 0.84 4.23 -4.59
C ALA A 28 -0.36 3.32 -4.97
N ASP A 29 -1.17 2.94 -3.98
CA ASP A 29 -2.30 2.01 -4.11
C ASP A 29 -3.66 2.74 -4.07
N ASP A 30 -3.71 3.92 -4.69
CA ASP A 30 -4.90 4.78 -4.68
C ASP A 30 -5.34 5.16 -6.09
N ARG A 31 -6.62 5.50 -6.22
CA ARG A 31 -7.34 5.62 -7.50
C ARG A 31 -6.95 6.85 -8.33
N ASP A 32 -6.09 7.73 -7.80
CA ASP A 32 -5.65 8.95 -8.46
C ASP A 32 -4.26 8.78 -9.11
N GLN A 33 -4.28 8.73 -10.45
CA GLN A 33 -3.10 8.58 -11.29
C GLN A 33 -2.08 9.71 -11.13
N GLN A 34 -2.53 10.92 -10.77
CA GLN A 34 -1.68 12.08 -10.58
C GLN A 34 -0.88 11.94 -9.29
N GLU A 35 -1.53 11.64 -8.16
CA GLU A 35 -0.85 11.42 -6.88
C GLU A 35 0.22 10.32 -7.01
N CYS A 36 -0.15 9.19 -7.61
CA CYS A 36 0.77 8.06 -7.82
C CYS A 36 1.99 8.46 -8.65
N ARG A 37 1.83 9.30 -9.68
CA ARG A 37 2.96 9.76 -10.50
C ARG A 37 3.95 10.61 -9.68
N TYR A 38 3.46 11.51 -8.85
CA TYR A 38 4.35 12.38 -8.05
C TYR A 38 5.00 11.61 -6.88
N LEU A 39 4.28 10.68 -6.26
CA LEU A 39 4.84 9.78 -5.24
C LEU A 39 5.90 8.84 -5.83
N MET A 40 5.69 8.33 -7.03
CA MET A 40 6.69 7.57 -7.78
C MET A 40 7.96 8.39 -8.01
N ARG A 41 7.85 9.62 -8.53
CA ARG A 41 9.02 10.49 -8.75
C ARG A 41 9.81 10.76 -7.47
N PHE A 42 9.10 11.03 -6.38
CA PHE A 42 9.72 11.17 -5.06
C PHE A 42 10.48 9.91 -4.65
N TRP A 43 9.90 8.73 -4.86
CA TRP A 43 10.59 7.47 -4.60
C TRP A 43 11.86 7.31 -5.45
N TRP A 44 11.82 7.59 -6.75
CA TRP A 44 13.01 7.50 -7.60
C TRP A 44 14.15 8.38 -7.07
N GLN A 45 13.81 9.55 -6.53
CA GLN A 45 14.77 10.46 -5.92
C GLN A 45 15.35 9.99 -4.57
N LEU A 46 14.69 9.09 -3.84
CA LEU A 46 15.28 8.45 -2.66
C LEU A 46 16.43 7.49 -3.01
N ARG A 47 16.57 7.10 -4.28
CA ARG A 47 17.62 6.20 -4.77
C ARG A 47 18.61 6.90 -5.70
N MET A 48 18.16 7.91 -6.42
CA MET A 48 18.95 8.61 -7.44
C MET A 48 19.50 9.93 -6.90
N THR A 49 20.65 10.35 -7.43
CA THR A 49 21.32 11.59 -7.04
C THR A 49 20.77 12.84 -7.76
N TYR A 50 19.77 12.69 -8.62
CA TYR A 50 19.16 13.79 -9.36
C TYR A 50 17.74 14.10 -8.84
N GLN A 51 17.34 15.36 -9.01
CA GLN A 51 16.04 15.85 -8.58
C GLN A 51 14.97 15.56 -9.63
N GLU A 52 13.98 14.75 -9.26
CA GLU A 52 12.81 14.41 -10.09
C GLU A 52 11.54 15.15 -9.65
N VAL A 53 11.47 15.54 -8.37
CA VAL A 53 10.33 16.26 -7.82
C VAL A 53 10.78 17.23 -6.72
N SER A 54 10.11 18.37 -6.66
CA SER A 54 10.26 19.34 -5.58
C SER A 54 9.25 19.11 -4.46
N VAL A 55 9.52 19.66 -3.27
CA VAL A 55 8.57 19.67 -2.15
C VAL A 55 7.30 20.43 -2.55
N GLU A 56 7.44 21.52 -3.29
CA GLU A 56 6.31 22.29 -3.82
C GLU A 56 5.42 21.44 -4.75
N GLU A 57 6.01 20.66 -5.65
CA GLU A 57 5.24 19.74 -6.50
C GLU A 57 4.52 18.65 -5.70
N LEU A 58 5.14 18.11 -4.66
CA LEU A 58 4.46 17.16 -3.77
C LEU A 58 3.27 17.81 -3.07
N ARG A 59 3.42 19.03 -2.57
CA ARG A 59 2.33 19.78 -1.90
C ARG A 59 1.14 20.07 -2.81
N LEU A 60 1.40 20.28 -4.09
CA LEU A 60 0.36 20.61 -5.08
C LEU A 60 -0.37 19.38 -5.62
N ASN A 61 0.25 18.21 -5.57
CA ASN A 61 -0.22 17.03 -6.29
C ASN A 61 -0.48 15.81 -5.41
N VAL A 62 -0.24 15.90 -4.10
CA VAL A 62 -0.44 14.80 -3.15
C VAL A 62 -1.45 15.25 -2.09
N GLY A 63 -2.46 14.42 -1.85
CA GLY A 63 -3.45 14.65 -0.80
C GLY A 63 -2.80 14.88 0.57
N SER A 64 -3.40 15.80 1.34
CA SER A 64 -2.85 16.32 2.59
C SER A 64 -2.37 15.25 3.58
N ARG A 65 -3.12 14.15 3.74
CA ARG A 65 -2.74 13.06 4.65
C ARG A 65 -1.48 12.29 4.21
N LYS A 66 -1.34 12.04 2.91
CA LYS A 66 -0.14 11.38 2.36
C LYS A 66 1.04 12.33 2.35
N LEU A 67 0.79 13.59 2.02
CA LEU A 67 1.79 14.66 2.03
C LEU A 67 2.41 14.84 3.43
N GLU A 68 1.58 14.83 4.48
CA GLU A 68 2.04 14.91 5.87
C GLU A 68 3.02 13.77 6.18
N SER A 69 2.64 12.52 5.89
CA SER A 69 3.56 11.39 6.10
C SER A 69 4.80 11.41 5.19
N VAL A 70 4.72 11.95 3.97
CA VAL A 70 5.92 12.15 3.13
C VAL A 70 6.85 13.20 3.74
N MET A 71 6.30 14.26 4.33
CA MET A 71 7.10 15.28 5.02
C MET A 71 7.74 14.74 6.29
N GLU A 72 7.00 13.95 7.09
CA GLU A 72 7.55 13.24 8.25
C GLU A 72 8.72 12.31 7.85
N LEU A 73 8.61 11.62 6.71
CA LEU A 73 9.71 10.78 6.20
C LEU A 73 10.95 11.61 5.86
N ILE A 74 10.78 12.76 5.19
CA ILE A 74 11.89 13.64 4.83
C ILE A 74 12.61 14.15 6.08
N ASP A 75 11.85 14.51 7.12
CA ASP A 75 12.41 14.95 8.39
C ASP A 75 13.10 13.79 9.12
N ALA A 76 12.51 12.59 9.11
CA ALA A 76 13.11 11.38 9.69
C ALA A 76 14.45 11.02 9.04
N ILE A 77 14.51 11.00 7.70
CA ILE A 77 15.74 10.73 6.92
C ILE A 77 16.87 11.71 7.30
N ARG A 78 16.52 12.96 7.59
CA ARG A 78 17.50 14.00 7.97
C ARG A 78 17.86 14.01 9.44
N SER A 79 17.04 13.38 10.28
CA SER A 79 17.21 13.35 11.73
C SER A 79 18.01 12.14 12.18
N SER A 80 17.46 10.93 12.04
CA SER A 80 18.12 9.70 12.49
C SER A 80 17.50 8.45 11.88
N HIS A 81 18.27 7.36 11.89
CA HIS A 81 17.78 6.05 11.44
C HIS A 81 16.62 5.52 12.30
N ASP A 82 16.59 5.83 13.60
CA ASP A 82 15.54 5.40 14.51
C ASP A 82 14.21 6.11 14.20
N GLU A 83 14.26 7.36 13.75
CA GLU A 83 13.08 8.10 13.29
C GLU A 83 12.50 7.50 12.00
N ILE A 84 13.34 6.95 11.12
CA ILE A 84 12.88 6.22 9.92
C ILE A 84 12.13 4.96 10.32
N ASP A 85 12.61 4.23 11.33
CA ASP A 85 11.95 3.02 11.83
C ASP A 85 10.62 3.36 12.54
N ALA A 86 10.59 4.45 13.31
CA ALA A 86 9.36 4.97 13.91
C ALA A 86 8.34 5.38 12.83
N TRP A 87 8.80 6.05 11.78
CA TRP A 87 7.99 6.41 10.62
C TRP A 87 7.45 5.16 9.91
N LEU A 88 8.27 4.13 9.68
CA LEU A 88 7.84 2.86 9.08
C LEU A 88 6.69 2.23 9.88
N ALA A 89 6.84 2.14 11.20
CA ALA A 89 5.82 1.60 12.09
C ALA A 89 4.54 2.46 12.09
N SER A 90 4.65 3.78 11.96
CA SER A 90 3.51 4.70 11.83
C SER A 90 2.79 4.51 10.50
N ALA A 91 3.51 4.58 9.39
CA ALA A 91 2.98 4.45 8.03
C ALA A 91 2.24 3.12 7.82
N VAL A 92 2.78 2.02 8.35
CA VAL A 92 2.14 0.70 8.30
C VAL A 92 0.80 0.65 9.05
N ARG A 93 0.66 1.39 10.15
CA ARG A 93 -0.58 1.47 10.92
C ARG A 93 -1.60 2.42 10.28
N THR A 94 -1.12 3.54 9.73
CA THR A 94 -1.95 4.63 9.20
C THR A 94 -2.52 4.32 7.82
N PHE A 95 -1.75 3.64 6.96
CA PHE A 95 -2.11 3.32 5.59
C PHE A 95 -2.11 1.79 5.40
N PRO A 96 -3.23 1.08 5.64
CA PRO A 96 -3.31 -0.35 5.37
C PRO A 96 -3.12 -0.62 3.87
N VAL A 97 -2.47 -1.75 3.52
CA VAL A 97 -2.37 -2.20 2.14
C VAL A 97 -3.78 -2.41 1.59
N VAL A 98 -4.09 -1.83 0.42
CA VAL A 98 -5.37 -2.07 -0.23
C VAL A 98 -5.26 -3.42 -0.93
N LEU A 99 -5.61 -4.49 -0.22
CA LEU A 99 -5.83 -5.78 -0.86
C LEU A 99 -7.00 -5.62 -1.82
N ASP A 100 -6.71 -5.63 -3.12
CA ASP A 100 -7.69 -5.62 -4.19
C ASP A 100 -8.83 -6.58 -3.85
N ARG A 101 -10.04 -6.03 -3.69
CA ARG A 101 -11.26 -6.78 -3.39
C ARG A 101 -11.96 -7.24 -4.67
N GLY A 102 -11.25 -7.52 -5.76
CA GLY A 102 -11.76 -8.32 -6.88
C GLY A 102 -11.24 -9.75 -6.78
N PHE A 103 -12.00 -10.83 -6.62
CA PHE A 103 -13.33 -11.15 -7.10
C PHE A 103 -13.87 -12.27 -6.19
N ARG A 104 -14.74 -11.95 -5.21
CA ARG A 104 -15.63 -12.98 -4.68
C ARG A 104 -16.74 -13.15 -5.70
N GLY A 105 -16.48 -14.00 -6.69
CA GLY A 105 -17.51 -14.49 -7.58
C GLY A 105 -18.66 -14.97 -6.71
N ALA A 106 -19.81 -14.33 -6.86
CA ALA A 106 -21.06 -14.91 -6.42
C ALA A 106 -21.18 -16.25 -7.16
N SER A 107 -20.79 -17.35 -6.53
CA SER A 107 -21.42 -18.63 -6.81
C SER A 107 -22.87 -18.42 -6.43
N THR A 108 -23.65 -17.93 -7.40
CA THR A 108 -25.09 -17.99 -7.34
C THR A 108 -25.39 -19.48 -7.20
N ALA A 109 -25.75 -19.88 -6.00
CA ALA A 109 -26.35 -21.18 -5.80
C ALA A 109 -27.61 -21.21 -6.66
N PRO A 110 -27.82 -22.22 -7.52
CA PRO A 110 -29.12 -22.40 -8.14
C PRO A 110 -30.12 -22.74 -7.02
N ALA A 111 -31.06 -21.82 -6.78
CA ALA A 111 -32.21 -22.08 -5.95
C ALA A 111 -33.17 -23.04 -6.68
N ALA A 112 -33.50 -24.13 -5.97
CA ALA A 112 -34.73 -24.91 -6.02
C ALA A 112 -35.03 -25.81 -7.25
N ALA A 113 -34.89 -27.12 -7.02
CA ALA A 113 -35.96 -28.12 -7.13
C ALA A 113 -35.51 -29.32 -6.27
N GLY A 114 -36.18 -29.74 -5.19
CA GLY A 114 -37.62 -29.87 -5.06
C GLY A 114 -38.09 -31.18 -5.68
N ALA A 115 -37.70 -32.32 -5.13
CA ALA A 115 -38.45 -33.57 -5.21
C ALA A 115 -37.94 -34.57 -4.17
N SER A 116 -38.69 -34.68 -3.08
CA SER A 116 -38.70 -35.85 -2.20
C SER A 116 -39.03 -37.11 -2.97
N SER A 117 -38.31 -38.19 -2.67
CA SER A 117 -38.86 -39.55 -2.66
C SER A 117 -38.16 -40.32 -1.54
N ASP A 118 -38.68 -40.14 -0.34
CA ASP A 118 -38.88 -41.25 0.59
C ASP A 118 -39.78 -42.26 -0.14
N ASP A 119 -39.29 -43.47 -0.38
CA ASP A 119 -40.08 -44.69 -0.18
C ASP A 119 -39.13 -45.90 -0.12
N VAL A 120 -39.01 -46.45 1.08
CA VAL A 120 -38.45 -47.77 1.37
C VAL A 120 -39.62 -48.76 1.36
N PRO A 121 -39.44 -49.94 0.74
CA PRO A 121 -39.90 -51.16 1.41
C PRO A 121 -38.71 -52.13 1.46
N ASP A 122 -38.12 -52.42 2.61
CA ASP A 122 -38.63 -53.24 3.72
C ASP A 122 -39.32 -54.56 3.29
N SER A 123 -38.60 -55.62 3.65
CA SER A 123 -39.06 -56.96 4.01
C SER A 123 -39.49 -57.99 2.95
N ALA A 124 -38.70 -59.07 3.00
CA ALA A 124 -39.03 -60.46 2.72
C ALA A 124 -40.40 -60.91 3.30
N ASP A 125 -41.06 -61.85 2.62
CA ASP A 125 -41.28 -63.25 3.05
C ASP A 125 -42.33 -63.96 2.15
N VAL A 126 -42.19 -65.28 2.03
CA VAL A 126 -43.04 -66.32 1.38
C VAL A 126 -42.79 -66.64 -0.10
#